data_AF-A0A131YN86-F1
#
_entry.id   AF-A0A131YN86-F1
#
_cell.length_a   1.000
_cell.length_b   1.000
_cell.length_c   1.000
_cell.angle_alpha   90.00
_cell.angle_beta   90.00
_cell.angle_gamma   90.00
#
_symmetry.space_group_name_H-M   'P 1'
#
loop_
_entity.id
_entity.type
_entity.pdbx_description
1 polymer ?
#
loop_
_entity_poly.entity_id
_entity_poly.type
_entity_poly.pdbx_seq_one_letter_code
_entity_poly.pdbx_strand_id
1 'polypeptide(L)'
;MAISKRDRGFDSIVLHLIHSTEAGNMLRGASLRLSLLLLAAAALAVLLLATSVEGRSGKMQWPRFVYCISRRAGPLLATPSGRCASRKMRGQFSAMNKANCMNCDKYFHCQANWLATHRCRGRYNRKVAKVISACREYSQREKPADRRGDEAANRYGQSGGNCGARYLRKHKCAYNPKTRQCKW
;
A
#
# COMPACT_ATOMS: atom_id res chain seq x y z
N MET A 1 17.93 88.97 -48.23
CA MET A 1 16.87 87.92 -48.16
C MET A 1 17.03 87.25 -46.81
N ALA A 2 16.08 87.15 -45.88
CA ALA A 2 14.62 87.38 -45.78
C ALA A 2 14.31 87.77 -44.30
N ILE A 3 13.41 88.70 -43.94
CA ILE A 3 11.93 88.56 -43.74
C ILE A 3 11.57 87.27 -42.97
N SER A 4 10.74 87.16 -41.92
CA SER A 4 9.98 88.04 -41.00
C SER A 4 9.06 87.12 -40.15
N LYS A 5 8.75 87.52 -38.89
CA LYS A 5 7.51 87.28 -38.08
C LYS A 5 6.97 85.84 -37.91
N ARG A 6 6.82 85.30 -36.69
CA ARG A 6 5.75 85.54 -35.68
C ARG A 6 4.34 85.27 -36.24
N ASP A 7 3.67 84.19 -35.81
CA ASP A 7 2.40 84.24 -35.08
C ASP A 7 1.81 82.87 -34.67
N ARG A 8 0.90 82.98 -33.69
CA ARG A 8 0.19 81.95 -32.90
C ARG A 8 -0.81 81.12 -33.71
N GLY A 9 -1.03 79.88 -33.27
CA GLY A 9 -2.17 79.03 -33.66
C GLY A 9 -2.95 78.56 -32.43
N PHE A 10 -4.26 78.69 -32.51
CA PHE A 10 -5.29 78.38 -31.50
C PHE A 10 -6.12 77.18 -32.02
N ASP A 11 -6.65 76.40 -31.08
CA ASP A 11 -7.83 75.51 -31.14
C ASP A 11 -7.86 74.10 -31.81
N SER A 12 -8.11 73.13 -30.92
CA SER A 12 -9.24 72.18 -30.91
C SER A 12 -9.05 70.70 -31.32
N ILE A 13 -9.48 69.85 -30.36
CA ILE A 13 -10.07 68.51 -30.49
C ILE A 13 -9.08 67.37 -30.76
N VAL A 14 -8.75 66.58 -29.72
CA VAL A 14 -9.08 65.14 -29.67
C VAL A 14 -9.27 64.71 -28.21
N LEU A 15 -10.54 64.51 -27.89
CA LEU A 15 -11.06 63.71 -26.80
C LEU A 15 -10.62 62.25 -27.01
N HIS A 16 -9.76 61.68 -26.17
CA HIS A 16 -9.71 60.24 -25.87
C HIS A 16 -8.66 59.92 -24.80
N LEU A 17 -8.97 58.92 -23.96
CA LEU A 17 -8.13 58.27 -22.93
C LEU A 17 -8.34 58.71 -21.48
N ILE A 18 -9.59 58.68 -21.02
CA ILE A 18 -9.89 58.29 -19.63
C ILE A 18 -10.96 57.20 -19.67
N HIS A 19 -10.53 55.95 -19.71
CA HIS A 19 -11.27 54.75 -19.26
C HIS A 19 -10.49 53.50 -19.68
N SER A 20 -9.71 52.91 -18.76
CA SER A 20 -9.36 51.48 -18.75
C SER A 20 -8.46 51.14 -17.56
N THR A 21 -9.00 51.15 -16.34
CA THR A 21 -8.26 50.63 -15.17
C THR A 21 -9.07 49.71 -14.25
N GLU A 22 -10.36 49.45 -14.50
CA GLU A 22 -11.16 48.62 -13.57
C GLU A 22 -11.51 47.21 -14.08
N ALA A 23 -11.44 46.94 -15.39
CA ALA A 23 -11.75 45.60 -15.93
C ALA A 23 -10.62 44.55 -15.72
N GLY A 24 -9.38 44.99 -15.46
CA GLY A 24 -8.22 44.11 -15.33
C GLY A 24 -8.10 43.35 -14.00
N ASN A 25 -8.72 43.87 -12.92
CA ASN A 25 -8.59 43.29 -11.57
C ASN A 25 -9.67 42.23 -11.26
N MET A 26 -10.86 42.30 -11.88
CA MET A 26 -11.91 41.29 -11.63
C MET A 26 -11.62 39.94 -12.31
N LEU A 27 -11.03 39.95 -13.52
CA LEU A 27 -10.68 38.72 -14.25
C LEU A 27 -9.49 37.97 -13.62
N ARG A 28 -8.56 38.69 -12.97
CA ARG A 28 -7.44 38.08 -12.21
C ARG A 28 -7.93 37.39 -10.94
N GLY A 29 -8.90 37.96 -10.24
CA GLY A 29 -9.47 37.38 -9.02
C GLY A 29 -10.26 36.09 -9.26
N ALA A 30 -11.01 36.00 -10.37
CA ALA A 30 -11.74 34.79 -10.75
C ALA A 30 -10.82 33.64 -11.16
N SER A 31 -9.76 33.93 -11.95
CA SER A 31 -8.76 32.95 -12.39
C SER A 31 -7.92 32.38 -11.24
N LEU A 32 -7.59 33.20 -10.23
CA LEU A 32 -6.87 32.75 -9.04
C LEU A 32 -7.73 31.81 -8.17
N ARG A 33 -9.03 32.10 -8.03
CA ARG A 33 -9.97 31.26 -7.27
C ARG A 33 -10.20 29.91 -7.95
N LEU A 34 -10.35 29.90 -9.28
CA LEU A 34 -10.50 28.67 -10.04
C LEU A 34 -9.22 27.82 -10.01
N SER A 35 -8.05 28.46 -10.13
CA SER A 35 -6.75 27.78 -10.01
C SER A 35 -6.53 27.18 -8.62
N LEU A 36 -6.89 27.89 -7.55
CA LEU A 36 -6.80 27.36 -6.18
C LEU A 36 -7.75 26.17 -5.97
N LEU A 37 -8.98 26.23 -6.50
CA LEU A 37 -9.94 25.14 -6.41
C LEU A 37 -9.49 23.90 -7.19
N LEU A 38 -8.89 24.09 -8.37
CA LEU A 38 -8.31 23.00 -9.16
C LEU A 38 -7.10 22.36 -8.47
N LEU A 39 -6.23 23.18 -7.85
CA LEU A 39 -5.10 22.68 -7.07
C LEU A 39 -5.56 21.93 -5.81
N ALA A 40 -6.58 22.43 -5.10
CA ALA A 40 -7.17 21.76 -3.95
C ALA A 40 -7.85 20.43 -4.35
N ALA A 41 -8.58 20.41 -5.47
CA ALA A 41 -9.21 19.20 -6.00
C ALA A 41 -8.15 18.18 -6.46
N ALA A 42 -7.06 18.62 -7.10
CA ALA A 42 -5.95 17.77 -7.49
C ALA A 42 -5.21 17.23 -6.25
N ALA A 43 -4.96 18.05 -5.23
CA ALA A 43 -4.35 17.63 -3.97
C ALA A 43 -5.23 16.62 -3.22
N LEU A 44 -6.55 16.84 -3.19
CA LEU A 44 -7.52 15.89 -2.61
C LEU A 44 -7.57 14.59 -3.42
N ALA A 45 -7.54 14.66 -4.76
CA ALA A 45 -7.47 13.47 -5.61
C ALA A 45 -6.17 12.69 -5.39
N VAL A 46 -5.02 13.36 -5.25
CA VAL A 46 -3.74 12.72 -4.90
C VAL A 46 -3.79 12.11 -3.51
N LEU A 47 -4.40 12.78 -2.52
CA LEU A 47 -4.62 12.23 -1.18
C LEU A 47 -5.52 10.99 -1.20
N LEU A 48 -6.62 11.02 -1.95
CA LEU A 48 -7.58 9.91 -2.09
C LEU A 48 -7.00 8.73 -2.89
N LEU A 49 -6.10 9.00 -3.84
CA LEU A 49 -5.36 7.96 -4.57
C LEU A 49 -4.23 7.35 -3.72
N ALA A 50 -3.72 8.07 -2.72
CA ALA A 50 -2.67 7.61 -1.82
C ALA A 50 -3.16 6.72 -0.65
N THR A 51 -4.47 6.62 -0.39
CA THR A 51 -4.99 5.88 0.78
C THR A 51 -5.12 4.36 0.61
N SER A 52 -4.60 3.75 -0.45
CA SER A 52 -4.71 2.29 -0.67
C SER A 52 -3.37 1.57 -0.62
N VAL A 53 -2.63 1.67 0.48
CA VAL A 53 -1.53 0.71 0.79
C VAL A 53 -1.98 -0.21 1.92
N GLU A 54 -3.12 -0.88 1.72
CA GLU A 54 -3.56 -2.00 2.54
C GLU A 54 -2.97 -3.28 1.96
N GLY A 55 -1.82 -3.71 2.47
CA GLY A 55 -1.22 -4.96 2.00
C GLY A 55 0.22 -5.24 2.37
N ARG A 56 0.88 -4.38 3.16
CA ARG A 56 2.20 -4.70 3.73
C ARG A 56 2.07 -4.94 5.23
N SER A 57 2.29 -6.20 5.61
CA SER A 57 2.55 -6.62 6.97
C SER A 57 3.59 -5.72 7.65
N GLY A 58 3.40 -5.41 8.93
CA GLY A 58 4.29 -4.53 9.70
C GLY A 58 5.73 -5.06 9.74
N LYS A 59 6.70 -4.15 9.98
CA LYS A 59 8.12 -4.52 10.10
C LYS A 59 8.29 -5.58 11.19
N MET A 60 8.99 -6.67 10.85
CA MET A 60 9.26 -7.78 11.75
C MET A 60 10.33 -7.41 12.80
N GLN A 61 10.01 -7.56 14.08
CA GLN A 61 10.99 -7.46 15.18
C GLN A 61 11.62 -8.84 15.42
N TRP A 62 12.67 -9.17 14.66
CA TRP A 62 13.30 -10.50 14.69
C TRP A 62 13.73 -11.00 16.08
N PRO A 63 14.32 -10.18 16.99
CA PRO A 63 14.65 -10.66 18.33
C PRO A 63 13.42 -11.15 19.11
N ARG A 64 12.29 -10.44 19.01
CA ARG A 64 11.02 -10.84 19.65
C ARG A 64 10.49 -12.14 19.05
N PHE A 65 10.61 -12.29 17.75
CA PHE A 65 10.17 -13.49 17.05
C PHE A 65 10.98 -14.71 17.49
N VAL A 66 12.31 -14.61 17.47
CA VAL A 66 13.21 -15.68 17.88
C VAL A 66 12.97 -16.07 19.34
N TYR A 67 12.83 -15.08 20.23
CA TYR A 67 12.50 -15.32 21.64
C TYR A 67 11.15 -16.05 21.81
N CYS A 68 10.11 -15.62 21.09
CA CYS A 68 8.81 -16.26 21.14
C CYS A 68 8.88 -17.73 20.65
N ILE A 69 9.59 -17.96 19.55
CA ILE A 69 9.74 -19.29 18.97
C ILE A 69 10.53 -20.23 19.89
N SER A 70 11.65 -19.77 20.47
CA SER A 70 12.46 -20.61 21.36
C SER A 70 11.65 -21.09 22.57
N ARG A 71 10.83 -20.19 23.14
CA ARG A 71 9.96 -20.49 24.29
C ARG A 71 8.77 -21.39 23.95
N ARG A 72 8.18 -21.26 22.75
CA ARG A 72 6.88 -21.90 22.43
C ARG A 72 6.96 -23.08 21.47
N ALA A 73 8.04 -23.18 20.69
CA ALA A 73 8.19 -24.21 19.68
C ALA A 73 9.56 -24.90 19.67
N GLY A 74 10.54 -24.47 20.47
CA GLY A 74 11.91 -25.01 20.46
C GLY A 74 11.98 -26.54 20.32
N PRO A 75 11.45 -27.32 21.28
CA PRO A 75 11.43 -28.78 21.19
C PRO A 75 10.61 -29.32 20.00
N LEU A 76 9.51 -28.66 19.65
CA LEU A 76 8.64 -29.08 18.54
C LEU A 76 9.36 -28.97 17.19
N LEU A 77 10.18 -27.93 17.03
CA LEU A 77 10.96 -27.69 15.81
C LEU A 77 12.03 -28.76 15.58
N ALA A 78 12.47 -29.47 16.63
CA ALA A 78 13.41 -30.59 16.52
C ALA A 78 12.74 -31.91 16.08
N THR A 79 11.41 -31.97 16.00
CA THR A 79 10.70 -33.17 15.52
C THR A 79 10.65 -33.19 13.99
N PRO A 80 10.56 -34.36 13.32
CA PRO A 80 10.42 -34.42 11.87
C PRO A 80 9.22 -33.61 11.34
N SER A 81 8.06 -33.76 11.98
CA SER A 81 6.83 -33.03 11.62
C SER A 81 6.96 -31.51 11.84
N GLY A 82 7.62 -31.08 12.90
CA GLY A 82 7.87 -29.68 13.19
C GLY A 82 8.89 -29.04 12.25
N ARG A 83 9.99 -29.73 11.93
CA ARG A 83 10.95 -29.30 10.90
C ARG A 83 10.29 -29.14 9.53
N CYS A 84 9.42 -30.07 9.15
CA CYS A 84 8.68 -29.95 7.90
C CYS A 84 7.80 -28.70 7.92
N ALA A 85 6.98 -28.53 8.97
CA ALA A 85 6.07 -27.39 9.08
C ALA A 85 6.82 -26.06 9.07
N SER A 86 7.89 -25.92 9.85
CA SER A 86 8.69 -24.70 9.91
C SER A 86 9.35 -24.38 8.57
N ARG A 87 9.82 -25.39 7.82
CA ARG A 87 10.34 -25.21 6.45
C ARG A 87 9.26 -24.71 5.49
N LYS A 88 8.02 -25.21 5.59
CA LYS A 88 6.90 -24.72 4.76
C LYS A 88 6.54 -23.27 5.10
N MET A 89 6.45 -22.93 6.38
CA MET A 89 6.18 -21.57 6.83
C MET A 89 7.27 -20.59 6.35
N ARG A 90 8.55 -20.91 6.60
CA ARG A 90 9.70 -20.10 6.16
C ARG A 90 9.77 -19.98 4.64
N GLY A 91 9.48 -21.06 3.91
CA GLY A 91 9.48 -21.06 2.46
C GLY A 91 8.47 -20.09 1.87
N GLN A 92 7.26 -20.01 2.44
CA GLN A 92 6.26 -19.05 1.98
C GLN A 92 6.58 -17.62 2.41
N PHE A 93 7.16 -17.40 3.60
CA PHE A 93 7.69 -16.07 3.96
C PHE A 93 8.75 -15.59 2.96
N SER A 94 9.69 -16.47 2.58
CA SER A 94 10.69 -16.16 1.56
C SER A 94 10.06 -15.90 0.18
N ALA A 95 9.08 -16.71 -0.23
CA ALA A 95 8.37 -16.51 -1.49
C ALA A 95 7.61 -15.18 -1.53
N MET A 96 6.92 -14.83 -0.45
CA MET A 96 6.21 -13.55 -0.29
C MET A 96 7.16 -12.38 -0.45
N ASN A 97 8.29 -12.39 0.27
CA ASN A 97 9.27 -11.31 0.22
C ASN A 97 9.97 -11.22 -1.14
N LYS A 98 10.28 -12.37 -1.77
CA LYS A 98 10.90 -12.40 -3.10
C LYS A 98 9.95 -11.89 -4.17
N ALA A 99 8.68 -12.28 -4.11
CA ALA A 99 7.68 -11.83 -5.07
C ALA A 99 7.41 -10.33 -4.90
N ASN A 100 7.30 -9.85 -3.66
CA ASN A 100 7.01 -8.44 -3.35
C ASN A 100 5.77 -7.90 -4.11
N CYS A 101 4.77 -8.77 -4.33
CA CYS A 101 3.52 -8.38 -5.00
C CYS A 101 2.60 -7.62 -4.04
N MET A 102 1.91 -6.61 -4.57
CA MET A 102 0.89 -5.87 -3.81
C MET A 102 -0.28 -6.77 -3.39
N ASN A 103 -0.76 -6.54 -2.16
CA ASN A 103 -2.00 -7.11 -1.61
C ASN A 103 -2.05 -8.64 -1.55
N CYS A 104 -0.89 -9.30 -1.48
CA CYS A 104 -0.77 -10.76 -1.55
C CYS A 104 -0.42 -11.43 -0.21
N ASP A 105 -0.18 -10.66 0.85
CA ASP A 105 0.11 -11.14 2.21
C ASP A 105 -0.84 -12.26 2.66
N LYS A 106 -2.15 -12.04 2.55
CA LYS A 106 -3.17 -13.02 2.98
C LYS A 106 -3.09 -14.34 2.21
N TYR A 107 -2.77 -14.29 0.92
CA TYR A 107 -2.55 -15.51 0.13
C TYR A 107 -1.37 -16.30 0.69
N PHE A 108 -0.24 -15.65 0.96
CA PHE A 108 0.95 -16.32 1.50
C PHE A 108 0.73 -16.83 2.93
N HIS A 109 0.01 -16.10 3.78
CA HIS A 109 -0.38 -16.55 5.12
C HIS A 109 -1.21 -17.83 5.09
N CYS A 110 -2.22 -17.85 4.22
CA CYS A 110 -3.04 -19.03 4.00
C CYS A 110 -2.22 -20.20 3.46
N GLN A 111 -1.42 -19.96 2.41
CA GLN A 111 -0.65 -21.00 1.75
C GLN A 111 0.41 -21.62 2.66
N ALA A 112 1.09 -20.80 3.48
CA ALA A 112 2.05 -21.25 4.48
C ALA A 112 1.42 -22.24 5.46
N ASN A 113 0.26 -21.86 6.01
CA ASN A 113 -0.47 -22.64 6.98
C ASN A 113 -1.07 -23.92 6.39
N TRP A 114 -1.57 -23.84 5.15
CA TRP A 114 -2.06 -25.00 4.42
C TRP A 114 -0.94 -26.01 4.18
N LEU A 115 0.20 -25.56 3.64
CA LEU A 115 1.36 -26.42 3.38
C LEU A 115 1.90 -27.05 4.67
N ALA A 116 2.04 -26.25 5.73
CA ALA A 116 2.54 -26.75 7.00
C ALA A 116 1.60 -27.79 7.63
N THR A 117 0.28 -27.63 7.47
CA THR A 117 -0.71 -28.52 8.09
C THR A 117 -1.00 -29.76 7.25
N HIS A 118 -1.03 -29.64 5.93
CA HIS A 118 -1.57 -30.69 5.04
C HIS A 118 -0.51 -31.36 4.16
N ARG A 119 0.69 -30.78 4.02
CA ARG A 119 1.81 -31.41 3.30
C ARG A 119 2.88 -32.00 4.21
N CYS A 120 2.78 -31.78 5.51
CA CYS A 120 3.66 -32.39 6.50
C CYS A 120 2.92 -33.48 7.26
N ARG A 121 3.58 -34.60 7.50
CA ARG A 121 3.04 -35.73 8.28
C ARG A 121 3.49 -35.66 9.74
N GLY A 122 2.65 -36.15 10.65
CA GLY A 122 2.95 -36.29 12.08
C GLY A 122 2.23 -35.27 12.97
N ARG A 123 2.29 -35.48 14.30
CA ARG A 123 1.41 -34.84 15.29
C ARG A 123 1.65 -33.36 15.58
N TYR A 124 2.83 -32.81 15.26
CA TYR A 124 3.20 -31.45 15.70
C TYR A 124 3.11 -30.37 14.62
N ASN A 125 2.94 -30.77 13.36
CA ASN A 125 2.91 -29.87 12.20
C ASN A 125 1.90 -28.70 12.37
N ARG A 126 0.66 -29.00 12.76
CA ARG A 126 -0.41 -28.00 12.99
C ARG A 126 -0.08 -27.09 14.17
N LYS A 127 0.47 -27.65 15.27
CA LYS A 127 0.87 -26.86 16.45
C LYS A 127 2.01 -25.90 16.10
N VAL A 128 3.00 -26.35 15.35
CA VAL A 128 4.11 -25.49 14.89
C VAL A 128 3.62 -24.37 13.98
N ALA A 129 2.71 -24.65 13.03
CA ALA A 129 2.13 -23.62 12.17
C ALA A 129 1.39 -22.52 12.99
N LYS A 130 0.60 -22.93 13.98
CA LYS A 130 -0.07 -22.01 14.92
C LYS A 130 0.93 -21.16 15.72
N VAL A 131 1.95 -21.77 16.30
CA VAL A 131 2.95 -21.05 17.11
C VAL A 131 3.74 -20.07 16.26
N ILE A 132 4.18 -20.46 15.06
CA ILE A 132 4.90 -19.56 14.15
C ILE A 132 4.04 -18.36 13.77
N SER A 133 2.76 -18.58 13.45
CA SER A 133 1.82 -17.49 13.11
C SER A 133 1.62 -16.53 14.28
N ALA A 134 1.36 -17.05 15.49
CA ALA A 134 1.18 -16.23 16.69
C ALA A 134 2.45 -15.46 17.07
N CYS A 135 3.63 -16.08 16.95
CA CYS A 135 4.90 -15.40 17.21
C CYS A 135 5.21 -14.31 16.18
N ARG A 136 4.82 -14.50 14.90
CA ARG A 136 4.92 -13.48 13.86
C ARG A 136 4.05 -12.27 14.22
N GLU A 137 2.78 -12.49 14.53
CA GLU A 137 1.83 -11.45 14.94
C GLU A 137 2.32 -10.68 16.19
N TYR A 138 2.81 -11.39 17.22
CA TYR A 138 3.41 -10.77 18.41
C TYR A 138 4.62 -9.87 18.10
N SER A 139 5.34 -10.18 17.02
CA SER A 139 6.59 -9.52 16.68
C SER A 139 6.42 -8.38 15.68
N GLN A 140 5.20 -8.13 15.20
CA GLN A 140 4.90 -7.06 14.26
C GLN A 140 4.03 -5.98 14.91
N ARG A 141 4.31 -4.73 14.57
CA ARG A 141 3.48 -3.58 14.97
C ARG A 141 2.43 -3.34 13.88
N GLU A 142 1.52 -4.29 13.71
CA GLU A 142 0.44 -4.23 12.72
C GLU A 142 -0.79 -3.50 13.25
N LYS A 143 -1.56 -2.88 12.35
CA LYS A 143 -2.87 -2.34 12.70
C LYS A 143 -3.80 -3.50 13.09
N PRO A 144 -4.75 -3.29 14.02
CA PRO A 144 -5.65 -4.37 14.46
C PRO A 144 -6.43 -5.06 13.32
N ALA A 145 -6.81 -4.33 12.27
CA ALA A 145 -7.52 -4.88 11.12
C ALA A 145 -6.64 -5.83 10.29
N ASP A 146 -5.38 -5.46 10.04
CA ASP A 146 -4.41 -6.28 9.31
C ASP A 146 -4.18 -7.60 10.05
N ARG A 147 -3.91 -7.52 11.36
CA ARG A 147 -3.75 -8.68 12.24
C ARG A 147 -4.93 -9.64 12.16
N ARG A 148 -6.16 -9.13 12.31
CA ARG A 148 -7.38 -9.97 12.23
C ARG A 148 -7.50 -10.69 10.89
N GLY A 149 -7.15 -10.00 9.80
CA GLY A 149 -7.19 -10.62 8.50
C GLY A 149 -6.09 -11.68 8.32
N ASP A 150 -4.90 -11.46 8.88
CA ASP A 150 -3.79 -12.42 8.83
C ASP A 150 -4.15 -13.69 9.60
N GLU A 151 -4.70 -13.53 10.81
CA GLU A 151 -5.25 -14.64 11.59
C GLU A 151 -6.32 -15.41 10.83
N ALA A 152 -7.23 -14.71 10.13
CA ALA A 152 -8.27 -15.35 9.33
C ALA A 152 -7.69 -16.16 8.17
N ALA A 153 -6.67 -15.64 7.48
CA ALA A 153 -5.94 -16.36 6.44
C ALA A 153 -5.20 -17.59 6.98
N ASN A 154 -4.52 -17.43 8.11
CA ASN A 154 -3.84 -18.52 8.83
C ASN A 154 -4.83 -19.65 9.16
N ARG A 155 -5.97 -19.32 9.79
CA ARG A 155 -7.02 -20.29 10.16
C ARG A 155 -7.60 -21.01 8.94
N TYR A 156 -7.92 -20.27 7.87
CA TYR A 156 -8.49 -20.86 6.66
C TYR A 156 -7.52 -21.82 5.95
N GLY A 157 -6.22 -21.49 5.91
CA GLY A 157 -5.19 -22.42 5.42
C GLY A 157 -5.09 -23.68 6.27
N GLN A 158 -5.07 -23.53 7.60
CA GLN A 158 -5.03 -24.66 8.54
C GLN A 158 -6.26 -25.57 8.43
N SER A 159 -7.43 -25.03 8.08
CA SER A 159 -8.65 -25.81 7.87
C SER A 159 -8.71 -26.51 6.52
N GLY A 160 -7.71 -26.31 5.64
CA GLY A 160 -7.66 -26.95 4.32
C GLY A 160 -8.29 -26.14 3.20
N GLY A 161 -8.65 -24.88 3.46
CA GLY A 161 -9.32 -24.03 2.49
C GLY A 161 -8.49 -23.73 1.22
N ASN A 162 -9.19 -23.45 0.13
CA ASN A 162 -8.57 -23.04 -1.14
C ASN A 162 -8.09 -21.58 -1.07
N CYS A 163 -6.79 -21.40 -0.78
CA CYS A 163 -6.15 -20.10 -0.61
C CYS A 163 -6.23 -19.22 -1.88
N GLY A 164 -6.06 -19.83 -3.05
CA GLY A 164 -6.10 -19.12 -4.33
C GLY A 164 -7.47 -18.50 -4.59
N ALA A 165 -8.51 -19.32 -4.50
CA ALA A 165 -9.90 -18.87 -4.70
C ALA A 165 -10.32 -17.79 -3.70
N ARG A 166 -9.86 -17.88 -2.44
CA ARG A 166 -10.26 -16.94 -1.38
C ARG A 166 -9.52 -15.61 -1.45
N TYR A 167 -8.21 -15.63 -1.72
CA TYR A 167 -7.37 -14.44 -1.51
C TYR A 167 -6.85 -13.79 -2.78
N LEU A 168 -6.72 -14.49 -3.91
CA LEU A 168 -6.14 -13.87 -5.12
C LEU A 168 -7.05 -12.78 -5.69
N ARG A 169 -8.28 -13.14 -6.10
CA ARG A 169 -9.23 -12.19 -6.69
C ARG A 169 -9.75 -11.19 -5.67
N LYS A 170 -10.15 -11.67 -4.48
CA LYS A 170 -10.80 -10.84 -3.45
C LYS A 170 -9.90 -9.70 -2.96
N HIS A 171 -8.60 -9.95 -2.83
CA HIS A 171 -7.65 -8.93 -2.36
C HIS A 171 -6.93 -8.22 -3.50
N LYS A 172 -7.34 -8.43 -4.77
CA LYS A 172 -6.63 -7.89 -5.93
C LYS A 172 -5.12 -8.21 -5.89
N CYS A 173 -4.79 -9.42 -5.44
CA CYS A 173 -3.41 -9.85 -5.34
C CYS A 173 -2.83 -10.10 -6.73
N ALA A 174 -1.74 -9.42 -7.05
CA ALA A 174 -1.04 -9.52 -8.33
C ALA A 174 -0.27 -10.83 -8.54
N TYR A 175 -0.11 -11.66 -7.51
CA TYR A 175 0.70 -12.88 -7.58
C TYR A 175 0.02 -13.98 -8.39
N ASN A 176 0.74 -14.55 -9.35
CA ASN A 176 0.34 -15.76 -10.07
C ASN A 176 1.04 -16.99 -9.46
N PRO A 177 0.31 -17.91 -8.79
CA PRO A 177 0.90 -19.09 -8.17
C PRO A 177 1.56 -20.07 -9.15
N LYS A 178 1.15 -20.07 -10.42
CA LYS A 178 1.68 -20.98 -11.44
C LYS A 178 3.06 -20.50 -11.90
N THR A 179 3.20 -19.22 -12.22
CA THR A 179 4.46 -18.64 -12.72
C THR A 179 5.37 -18.11 -11.61
N ARG A 180 4.83 -17.94 -10.39
CA ARG A 180 5.50 -17.34 -9.23
C ARG A 180 5.95 -15.90 -9.45
N GLN A 181 5.29 -15.18 -10.36
CA GLN A 181 5.57 -13.79 -10.70
C GLN A 181 4.38 -12.90 -10.31
N CYS A 182 4.65 -11.60 -10.14
CA CYS A 182 3.59 -10.59 -10.04
C CYS A 182 3.17 -10.18 -11.45
N LYS A 183 1.85 -10.07 -11.66
CA LYS A 183 1.27 -9.41 -12.82
C LYS A 183 0.95 -7.97 -12.42
N TRP A 184 1.82 -7.05 -12.85
CA TRP A 184 1.63 -5.62 -12.69
C TRP A 184 0.70 -5.08 -13.77
#